data_AF-A0A833TQ64-F1
#
_entry.id   AF-A0A833TQ64-F1
#
_cell.length_a   1.000
_cell.length_b   1.000
_cell.length_c   1.000
_cell.angle_alpha   90.00
_cell.angle_beta   90.00
_cell.angle_gamma   90.00
#
_symmetry.space_group_name_H-M   'P 1'
#
loop_
_entity.id
_entity.type
_entity.pdbx_description
1 polymer ?
#
loop_
_entity_poly.entity_id
_entity_poly.type
_entity_poly.pdbx_seq_one_letter_code
_entity_poly.pdbx_strand_id
1 'polypeptide(L)'
;MSPSSFKSFNYHLFRPPFTLSFGSLLRRLTTPLARVHPSRLYSSSSSGTFMEVVKEVVKQGSAAGDGVAIRADKQSYSYVQLISSALKISNILSSNDLKTASKESKYEEESSLSVDGLGELGCLCGARIGIVAKPSAEFVAGMLGIWLSGGVAVPLALSYPEAELLHVMNDSDVSMVLSTDDHHEFLQEVASKCAARFSLIPTVPSVSSQKNASDHPQPGEIDEHGIFQGNIKSSSEDPALIVYTSGTTGKPKGVVHTHRGITAQVQTLKEAWGYTSADRFLHCLPLHHVHGLFNALLAPLYAGSTVEFMPKFSVRGIWQRWCESYPIKGTRADDAITVFTGVPTMYTRLIQGYEAMDPEVQAASASAARQLRLMMCGSSALPQPVMQQWETITGHRLLERYGMTEFVMAISNPLRGMRKAWHGWETTYWCAGQDSTGG
;
A
#
# COMPACT_ATOMS: atom_id res chain seq x y z
N MET A 1 -47.31 6.34 34.16
CA MET A 1 -46.63 6.03 35.44
C MET A 1 -45.46 5.10 35.14
N SER A 2 -44.29 5.40 35.71
CA SER A 2 -43.00 4.74 35.48
C SER A 2 -42.85 3.42 36.29
N PRO A 3 -41.67 2.76 36.38
CA PRO A 3 -41.39 1.49 35.72
C PRO A 3 -41.02 0.35 36.69
N SER A 4 -40.90 -0.88 36.21
CA SER A 4 -40.47 -2.05 37.02
C SER A 4 -39.15 -2.67 36.54
N SER A 5 -38.12 -2.34 37.32
CA SER A 5 -36.92 -3.06 37.77
C SER A 5 -36.41 -4.35 37.09
N PHE A 6 -35.11 -4.31 36.78
CA PHE A 6 -34.15 -5.37 36.56
C PHE A 6 -34.08 -6.40 37.72
N LYS A 7 -33.82 -7.68 37.39
CA LYS A 7 -33.22 -8.67 38.31
C LYS A 7 -32.06 -9.41 37.65
N SER A 8 -30.92 -9.31 38.33
CA SER A 8 -29.65 -10.02 38.12
C SER A 8 -29.78 -11.51 38.44
N PHE A 9 -29.06 -12.37 37.70
CA PHE A 9 -28.86 -13.79 38.02
C PHE A 9 -27.38 -14.09 38.28
N ASN A 10 -27.15 -14.74 39.42
CA ASN A 10 -25.86 -15.09 40.02
C ASN A 10 -25.10 -16.18 39.24
N TYR A 11 -23.78 -16.02 39.13
CA TYR A 11 -22.83 -17.09 38.80
C TYR A 11 -22.38 -17.81 40.07
N HIS A 12 -22.62 -19.13 40.16
CA HIS A 12 -22.02 -19.98 41.17
C HIS A 12 -20.79 -20.70 40.62
N LEU A 13 -19.65 -20.49 41.29
CA LEU A 13 -18.39 -21.20 41.13
C LEU A 13 -18.52 -22.67 41.53
N PHE A 14 -18.00 -23.58 40.70
CA PHE A 14 -17.63 -24.94 41.09
C PHE A 14 -16.11 -25.14 40.87
N ARG A 15 -15.38 -25.39 41.96
CA ARG A 15 -14.01 -25.91 41.99
C ARG A 15 -14.06 -27.41 42.30
N PRO A 16 -13.23 -28.27 41.68
CA PRO A 16 -12.89 -29.57 42.24
C PRO A 16 -11.59 -29.51 43.06
N PRO A 17 -11.42 -30.40 44.06
CA PRO A 17 -10.24 -30.45 44.93
C PRO A 17 -9.15 -31.33 44.30
N PHE A 18 -7.88 -31.08 44.62
CA PHE A 18 -6.88 -32.12 44.96
C PHE A 18 -5.56 -31.43 45.31
N THR A 19 -5.16 -31.57 46.57
CA THR A 19 -3.85 -31.22 47.13
C THR A 19 -2.94 -32.44 47.04
N LEU A 20 -1.66 -32.26 46.69
CA LEU A 20 -0.54 -33.08 47.22
C LEU A 20 0.84 -32.50 46.85
N SER A 21 1.51 -32.04 47.91
CA SER A 21 2.94 -32.07 48.26
C SER A 21 4.05 -31.92 47.19
N PHE A 22 4.84 -30.86 47.38
CA PHE A 22 6.19 -30.66 46.81
C PHE A 22 7.24 -31.47 47.58
N GLY A 23 8.11 -32.22 46.90
CA GLY A 23 9.29 -32.83 47.51
C GLY A 23 10.07 -33.82 46.64
N SER A 24 11.08 -33.30 45.94
CA SER A 24 12.34 -33.95 45.52
C SER A 24 12.35 -35.36 44.87
N LEU A 25 12.80 -35.44 43.61
CA LEU A 25 13.82 -36.44 43.23
C LEU A 25 14.60 -36.02 41.97
N LEU A 26 15.86 -35.64 42.16
CA LEU A 26 16.90 -35.53 41.14
C LEU A 26 17.45 -36.95 40.86
N ARG A 27 17.41 -37.42 39.60
CA ARG A 27 18.55 -38.10 38.93
C ARG A 27 18.21 -38.63 37.53
N ARG A 28 19.05 -38.21 36.58
CA ARG A 28 19.63 -38.97 35.46
C ARG A 28 18.68 -39.67 34.49
N LEU A 29 18.59 -39.12 33.27
CA LEU A 29 18.89 -39.85 32.04
C LEU A 29 19.60 -38.89 31.06
N THR A 30 20.88 -39.16 30.84
CA THR A 30 21.74 -38.57 29.82
C THR A 30 21.91 -39.57 28.70
N THR A 31 21.51 -39.22 27.48
CA THR A 31 22.01 -39.82 26.23
C THR A 31 22.08 -38.75 25.14
N PRO A 32 23.05 -38.85 24.20
CA PRO A 32 23.63 -37.68 23.55
C PRO A 32 22.87 -37.28 22.28
N LEU A 33 22.53 -35.99 22.18
CA LEU A 33 22.10 -35.35 20.94
C LEU A 33 23.24 -35.45 19.92
N ALA A 34 22.99 -36.17 18.83
CA ALA A 34 23.84 -36.20 17.66
C ALA A 34 24.02 -34.77 17.11
N ARG A 35 25.27 -34.39 16.86
CA ARG A 35 25.66 -33.13 16.23
C ARG A 35 25.00 -33.03 14.86
N VAL A 36 23.99 -32.17 14.75
CA VAL A 36 23.50 -31.67 13.46
C VAL A 36 24.41 -30.51 13.05
N HIS A 37 25.09 -30.66 11.92
CA HIS A 37 25.86 -29.59 11.28
C HIS A 37 24.95 -28.40 10.95
N PRO A 38 25.29 -27.15 11.37
CA PRO A 38 24.58 -25.97 10.92
C PRO A 38 25.16 -25.54 9.58
N SER A 39 24.65 -26.07 8.48
CA SER A 39 24.94 -25.54 7.14
C SER A 39 23.67 -25.43 6.32
N ARG A 40 22.85 -24.43 6.70
CA ARG A 40 21.94 -23.65 5.85
C ARG A 40 21.40 -22.50 6.69
N LEU A 41 22.31 -21.59 7.05
CA LEU A 41 21.92 -20.25 7.43
C LEU A 41 21.27 -19.63 6.18
N TYR A 42 19.98 -19.31 6.25
CA TYR A 42 19.38 -18.36 5.33
C TYR A 42 20.16 -17.05 5.48
N SER A 43 21.01 -16.77 4.49
CA SER A 43 21.65 -15.48 4.35
C SER A 43 20.61 -14.48 3.89
N SER A 44 19.86 -13.88 4.81
CA SER A 44 19.30 -12.54 4.61
C SER A 44 20.16 -11.54 5.37
N SER A 45 21.42 -11.42 4.95
CA SER A 45 22.35 -10.38 5.37
C SER A 45 22.20 -9.11 4.53
N SER A 46 21.00 -8.80 4.03
CA SER A 46 20.75 -7.42 3.59
C SER A 46 20.56 -6.58 4.85
N SER A 47 21.62 -5.91 5.28
CA SER A 47 21.48 -4.68 6.06
C SER A 47 20.51 -3.79 5.27
N GLY A 48 19.24 -3.75 5.65
CA GLY A 48 18.26 -2.92 4.96
C GLY A 48 18.80 -1.50 4.95
N THR A 49 18.93 -0.88 3.78
CA THR A 49 19.32 0.52 3.74
C THR A 49 18.06 1.38 3.78
N PHE A 50 18.24 2.65 4.10
CA PHE A 50 17.16 3.63 4.06
C PHE A 50 16.62 3.77 2.61
N MET A 51 15.30 3.88 2.46
CA MET A 51 14.60 4.11 1.18
C MET A 51 14.75 3.05 0.08
N GLU A 52 14.91 1.76 0.40
CA GLU A 52 15.04 0.71 -0.64
C GLU A 52 13.92 0.71 -1.68
N VAL A 53 12.69 1.05 -1.30
CA VAL A 53 11.60 1.20 -2.27
C VAL A 53 11.90 2.30 -3.28
N VAL A 54 12.37 3.46 -2.83
CA VAL A 54 12.74 4.57 -3.72
C VAL A 54 13.91 4.16 -4.62
N LYS A 55 14.93 3.51 -4.06
CA LYS A 55 16.09 3.03 -4.81
C LYS A 55 15.69 2.06 -5.92
N GLU A 56 14.81 1.12 -5.61
CA GLU A 56 14.34 0.18 -6.63
C GLU A 56 13.50 0.91 -7.69
N VAL A 57 12.61 1.84 -7.31
CA VAL A 57 11.86 2.66 -8.29
C VAL A 57 12.79 3.49 -9.18
N VAL A 58 13.86 4.07 -8.63
CA VAL A 58 14.92 4.78 -9.38
C VAL A 58 15.57 3.82 -10.38
N LYS A 59 16.03 2.66 -9.92
CA LYS A 59 16.65 1.64 -10.76
C LYS A 59 15.72 1.15 -11.86
N GLN A 60 14.43 0.97 -11.58
CA GLN A 60 13.43 0.64 -12.61
C GLN A 60 13.32 1.76 -13.65
N GLY A 61 13.41 3.03 -13.24
CA GLY A 61 13.47 4.17 -14.15
C GLY A 61 14.69 4.15 -15.06
N SER A 62 15.88 3.87 -14.52
CA SER A 62 17.12 3.80 -15.30
C SER A 62 17.16 2.59 -16.24
N ALA A 63 16.66 1.42 -15.80
CA ALA A 63 16.71 0.19 -16.56
C ALA A 63 15.61 0.08 -17.64
N ALA A 64 14.42 0.65 -17.39
CA ALA A 64 13.25 0.48 -18.25
C ALA A 64 13.06 1.61 -19.28
N GLY A 65 13.86 2.68 -19.25
CA GLY A 65 13.61 3.86 -20.09
C GLY A 65 12.20 4.43 -19.86
N ASP A 66 11.42 4.60 -20.93
CA ASP A 66 10.02 5.07 -20.91
C ASP A 66 9.00 4.06 -20.31
N GLY A 67 9.46 3.10 -19.48
CA GLY A 67 8.60 2.14 -18.80
C GLY A 67 7.51 2.81 -17.96
N VAL A 68 6.25 2.52 -18.28
CA VAL A 68 5.08 3.13 -17.63
C VAL A 68 4.88 2.55 -16.22
N ALA A 69 5.02 3.41 -15.21
CA ALA A 69 4.78 3.07 -13.82
C ALA A 69 3.30 3.23 -13.46
N ILE A 70 2.70 4.38 -13.78
CA ILE A 70 1.34 4.73 -13.41
C ILE A 70 0.53 5.06 -14.66
N ARG A 71 -0.71 4.57 -14.71
CA ARG A 71 -1.74 5.06 -15.63
C ARG A 71 -2.91 5.60 -14.82
N ALA A 72 -3.29 6.85 -15.06
CA ALA A 72 -4.41 7.50 -14.39
C ALA A 72 -5.04 8.51 -15.35
N ASP A 73 -6.37 8.62 -15.35
CA ASP A 73 -7.11 9.59 -16.18
C ASP A 73 -6.67 9.63 -17.67
N LYS A 74 -6.45 8.44 -18.24
CA LYS A 74 -5.97 8.19 -19.63
C LYS A 74 -4.55 8.70 -19.93
N GLN A 75 -3.84 9.18 -18.92
CA GLN A 75 -2.43 9.56 -18.99
C GLN A 75 -1.53 8.42 -18.53
N SER A 76 -0.30 8.40 -19.06
CA SER A 76 0.75 7.48 -18.66
C SER A 76 1.94 8.25 -18.09
N TYR A 77 2.51 7.72 -17.02
CA TYR A 77 3.61 8.32 -16.29
C TYR A 77 4.71 7.27 -16.13
N SER A 78 5.91 7.58 -16.62
CA SER A 78 7.06 6.69 -16.50
C SER A 78 7.67 6.71 -15.11
N TYR A 79 8.45 5.69 -14.77
CA TYR A 79 9.27 5.67 -13.56
C TYR A 79 10.17 6.92 -13.47
N VAL A 80 10.77 7.33 -14.59
CA VAL A 80 11.63 8.53 -14.68
C VAL A 80 10.88 9.82 -14.33
N GLN A 81 9.66 9.99 -14.85
CA GLN A 81 8.82 11.15 -14.56
C GLN A 81 8.40 11.21 -13.09
N LEU A 82 8.06 10.06 -12.49
CA LEU A 82 7.73 9.99 -11.07
C LEU A 82 8.91 10.36 -10.19
N ILE A 83 10.10 9.83 -10.45
CA ILE A 83 11.32 10.15 -9.70
C ILE A 83 11.69 11.62 -9.87
N SER A 84 11.66 12.14 -11.08
CA SER A 84 11.96 13.55 -11.36
C SER A 84 11.01 14.49 -10.60
N SER A 85 9.72 14.16 -10.55
CA SER A 85 8.73 14.92 -9.76
C SER A 85 8.92 14.74 -8.26
N ALA A 86 9.26 13.54 -7.79
CA ALA A 86 9.55 13.27 -6.39
C ALA A 86 10.75 14.09 -5.89
N LEU A 87 11.82 14.23 -6.70
CA LEU A 87 12.96 15.08 -6.39
C LEU A 87 12.58 16.57 -6.30
N LYS A 88 11.74 17.06 -7.22
CA LYS A 88 11.21 18.44 -7.15
C LYS A 88 10.41 18.67 -5.87
N ILE A 89 9.54 17.73 -5.51
CA ILE A 89 8.76 17.78 -4.28
C ILE A 89 9.69 17.76 -3.07
N SER A 90 10.72 16.91 -3.10
CA SER A 90 11.71 16.83 -2.04
C SER A 90 12.43 18.16 -1.82
N ASN A 91 12.85 18.82 -2.90
CA ASN A 91 13.46 20.16 -2.84
C ASN A 91 12.51 21.21 -2.26
N ILE A 92 11.21 21.17 -2.59
CA ILE A 92 10.21 22.08 -2.02
C ILE A 92 10.10 21.87 -0.51
N LEU A 93 10.01 20.61 -0.07
CA LEU A 93 9.91 20.25 1.35
C LEU A 93 11.16 20.62 2.15
N SER A 94 12.32 20.56 1.51
CA SER A 94 13.63 20.85 2.10
C SER A 94 13.98 22.34 2.10
N SER A 95 13.31 23.16 1.29
CA SER A 95 13.51 24.60 1.22
C SER A 95 12.78 25.34 2.34
N ASN A 96 13.45 26.32 2.98
CA ASN A 96 12.80 27.23 3.93
C ASN A 96 11.66 28.05 3.29
N ASP A 97 11.70 28.22 1.97
CA ASP A 97 10.77 29.00 1.15
C ASP A 97 9.56 28.17 0.67
N LEU A 98 8.78 27.56 1.56
CA LEU A 98 7.42 27.22 1.15
C LEU A 98 6.63 28.52 1.02
N LYS A 99 6.63 29.06 -0.20
CA LYS A 99 5.73 30.13 -0.62
C LYS A 99 4.31 29.62 -0.45
N THR A 100 3.63 30.12 0.58
CA THR A 100 2.18 30.09 0.65
C THR A 100 1.65 30.68 -0.64
N ALA A 101 0.89 29.90 -1.42
CA ALA A 101 0.17 30.42 -2.57
C ALA A 101 -1.00 31.31 -2.09
N SER A 102 -0.68 32.46 -1.51
CA SER A 102 -1.61 33.54 -1.27
C SER A 102 -1.43 34.56 -2.38
N LYS A 103 -2.52 34.85 -3.10
CA LYS A 103 -2.63 35.96 -4.05
C LYS A 103 -2.02 37.24 -3.46
N GLU A 104 -1.37 38.01 -4.33
CA GLU A 104 -0.78 39.33 -4.10
C GLU A 104 -1.50 40.15 -3.02
N SER A 105 -0.84 40.33 -1.88
CA SER A 105 -1.02 41.50 -1.04
C SER A 105 0.35 41.94 -0.54
N LYS A 106 0.77 43.12 -1.00
CA LYS A 106 1.89 43.88 -0.45
C LYS A 106 1.60 44.14 1.02
N TYR A 107 2.42 43.64 1.94
CA TYR A 107 2.95 44.35 3.12
C TYR A 107 4.06 43.45 3.70
N GLU A 108 5.29 43.96 3.69
CA GLU A 108 6.44 43.36 4.35
C GLU A 108 6.29 43.52 5.86
N GLU A 109 6.31 42.42 6.59
CA GLU A 109 6.79 42.43 7.98
C GLU A 109 7.46 41.08 8.27
N GLU A 110 8.78 41.12 8.44
CA GLU A 110 9.65 39.99 8.77
C GLU A 110 9.28 39.43 10.14
N SER A 111 8.60 38.27 10.15
CA SER A 111 8.50 37.40 11.31
C SER A 111 9.18 36.07 10.97
N SER A 112 10.50 36.03 11.20
CA SER A 112 11.29 34.81 11.15
C SER A 112 10.92 33.88 12.31
N LEU A 113 9.89 33.06 12.12
CA LEU A 113 9.64 31.89 12.96
C LEU A 113 10.38 30.70 12.33
N SER A 114 11.58 30.45 12.84
CA SER A 114 12.35 29.25 12.57
C SER A 114 11.57 28.02 13.02
N VAL A 115 11.46 27.02 12.16
CA VAL A 115 10.99 25.69 12.53
C VAL A 115 12.01 25.12 13.53
N ASP A 116 11.62 24.93 14.79
CA ASP A 116 12.34 24.05 15.71
C ASP A 116 12.31 22.64 15.11
N GLY A 117 13.33 22.29 14.32
CA GLY A 117 13.44 20.98 13.67
C GLY A 117 14.05 20.96 12.26
N LEU A 118 14.14 22.09 11.55
CA LEU A 118 14.92 22.13 10.30
C LEU A 118 16.41 22.25 10.68
N GLY A 119 17.11 21.11 10.72
CA GLY A 119 18.57 21.13 10.82
C GLY A 119 19.16 21.92 9.66
N GLU A 120 20.37 22.45 9.84
CA GLU A 120 21.16 23.21 8.85
C GLU A 120 21.40 22.50 7.49
N LEU A 121 20.81 21.32 7.24
CA LEU A 121 21.02 20.43 6.10
C LEU A 121 19.83 20.27 5.13
N GLY A 122 18.70 20.98 5.29
CA GLY A 122 17.56 20.83 4.37
C GLY A 122 16.94 19.42 4.40
N CYS A 123 16.90 18.79 5.58
CA CYS A 123 16.25 17.50 5.82
C CYS A 123 15.06 17.70 6.78
N LEU A 124 13.96 16.98 6.54
CA LEU A 124 12.77 16.98 7.40
C LEU A 124 12.98 16.23 8.72
N CYS A 125 14.06 15.46 8.87
CA CYS A 125 14.45 14.79 10.12
C CYS A 125 13.32 14.02 10.82
N GLY A 126 12.47 13.32 10.04
CA GLY A 126 11.33 12.57 10.57
C GLY A 126 10.06 13.39 10.80
N ALA A 127 9.96 14.60 10.25
CA ALA A 127 8.71 15.37 10.29
C ALA A 127 7.57 14.61 9.61
N ARG A 128 6.38 14.61 10.23
CA ARG A 128 5.19 13.96 9.68
C ARG A 128 4.53 14.89 8.68
N ILE A 129 4.35 14.40 7.47
CA ILE A 129 3.76 15.13 6.34
C ILE A 129 2.46 14.43 5.95
N GLY A 130 1.35 15.09 6.19
CA GLY A 130 0.03 14.68 5.72
C GLY A 130 0.00 14.71 4.19
N ILE A 131 -0.56 13.68 3.55
CA ILE A 131 -0.75 13.67 2.10
C ILE A 131 -2.19 13.33 1.73
N VAL A 132 -2.78 14.18 0.90
CA VAL A 132 -4.10 13.97 0.32
C VAL A 132 -4.02 14.14 -1.19
N ALA A 133 -4.28 13.07 -1.91
CA ALA A 133 -4.52 13.16 -3.34
C ALA A 133 -5.43 12.01 -3.75
N LYS A 134 -6.09 12.17 -4.90
CA LYS A 134 -6.71 11.04 -5.58
C LYS A 134 -5.64 9.98 -5.89
N PRO A 135 -6.04 8.72 -6.14
CA PRO A 135 -5.12 7.73 -6.70
C PRO A 135 -4.57 8.19 -8.06
N SER A 136 -3.39 8.83 -8.04
CA SER A 136 -2.78 9.50 -9.19
C SER A 136 -1.26 9.45 -9.12
N ALA A 137 -0.59 9.92 -10.18
CA ALA A 137 0.87 10.05 -10.21
C ALA A 137 1.39 11.02 -9.15
N GLU A 138 0.65 12.09 -8.86
CA GLU A 138 0.96 13.10 -7.84
C GLU A 138 1.00 12.49 -6.44
N PHE A 139 0.07 11.58 -6.10
CA PHE A 139 0.13 10.87 -4.82
C PHE A 139 1.44 10.08 -4.68
N VAL A 140 1.82 9.35 -5.74
CA VAL A 140 3.03 8.51 -5.75
C VAL A 140 4.28 9.38 -5.66
N ALA A 141 4.39 10.41 -6.50
CA ALA A 141 5.50 11.35 -6.47
C ALA A 141 5.61 12.10 -5.14
N GLY A 142 4.47 12.48 -4.55
CA GLY A 142 4.38 13.13 -3.23
C GLY A 142 4.93 12.25 -2.12
N MET A 143 4.50 10.98 -2.05
CA MET A 143 4.99 10.03 -1.05
C MET A 143 6.50 9.75 -1.20
N LEU A 144 6.97 9.54 -2.44
CA LEU A 144 8.40 9.35 -2.71
C LEU A 144 9.21 10.61 -2.36
N GLY A 145 8.67 11.81 -2.65
CA GLY A 145 9.30 13.09 -2.31
C GLY A 145 9.38 13.35 -0.81
N ILE A 146 8.33 13.00 -0.06
CA ILE A 146 8.34 13.04 1.42
C ILE A 146 9.45 12.15 1.95
N TRP A 147 9.54 10.91 1.46
CA TRP A 147 10.62 10.02 1.84
C TRP A 147 11.96 10.65 1.49
N LEU A 148 12.19 11.08 0.24
CA LEU A 148 13.44 11.69 -0.25
C LEU A 148 13.94 12.85 0.63
N SER A 149 13.03 13.61 1.24
CA SER A 149 13.37 14.68 2.19
C SER A 149 13.61 14.22 3.63
N GLY A 150 13.55 12.92 3.93
CA GLY A 150 13.66 12.37 5.28
C GLY A 150 12.38 12.51 6.12
N GLY A 151 11.22 12.71 5.48
CA GLY A 151 9.93 12.86 6.15
C GLY A 151 9.16 11.54 6.28
N VAL A 152 8.13 11.57 7.11
CA VAL A 152 7.22 10.45 7.37
C VAL A 152 5.87 10.75 6.71
N ALA A 153 5.45 9.92 5.75
CA ALA A 153 4.18 10.13 5.07
C ALA A 153 3.00 9.72 5.96
N VAL A 154 1.96 10.55 6.01
CA VAL A 154 0.69 10.26 6.71
C VAL A 154 -0.45 10.40 5.70
N PRO A 155 -0.88 9.32 5.02
CA PRO A 155 -2.01 9.39 4.09
C PRO A 155 -3.29 9.75 4.83
N LEU A 156 -3.90 10.86 4.42
CA LEU A 156 -5.15 11.35 5.00
C LEU A 156 -6.34 11.02 4.08
N ALA A 157 -7.48 10.69 4.67
CA ALA A 157 -8.66 10.24 3.94
C ALA A 157 -9.78 11.28 4.00
N LEU A 158 -10.08 11.95 2.89
CA LEU A 158 -11.19 12.92 2.82
C LEU A 158 -12.58 12.30 2.97
N SER A 159 -12.68 10.96 2.93
CA SER A 159 -13.90 10.25 3.29
C SER A 159 -14.20 10.31 4.79
N TYR A 160 -13.23 10.68 5.63
CA TYR A 160 -13.42 10.81 7.07
C TYR A 160 -14.00 12.18 7.40
N PRO A 161 -14.87 12.28 8.43
CA PRO A 161 -15.30 13.57 8.95
C PRO A 161 -14.12 14.44 9.36
N GLU A 162 -14.26 15.76 9.27
CA GLU A 162 -13.21 16.71 9.63
C GLU A 162 -12.65 16.45 11.04
N ALA A 163 -13.50 16.14 12.02
CA ALA A 163 -13.06 15.82 13.38
C ALA A 163 -12.10 14.63 13.46
N GLU A 164 -12.25 13.63 12.59
CA GLU A 164 -11.33 12.50 12.49
C GLU A 164 -10.04 12.89 11.78
N LEU A 165 -10.09 13.73 10.74
CA LEU A 165 -8.90 14.28 10.09
C LEU A 165 -8.06 15.10 11.06
N LEU A 166 -8.69 15.99 11.83
CA LEU A 166 -8.03 16.77 12.88
C LEU A 166 -7.44 15.88 13.97
N HIS A 167 -8.14 14.81 14.37
CA HIS A 167 -7.59 13.83 15.30
C HIS A 167 -6.33 13.17 14.75
N VAL A 168 -6.36 12.67 13.51
CA VAL A 168 -5.21 12.05 12.85
C VAL A 168 -4.02 13.02 12.77
N MET A 169 -4.27 14.25 12.34
CA MET A 169 -3.22 15.26 12.19
C MET A 169 -2.59 15.66 13.52
N ASN A 170 -3.40 15.85 14.57
CA ASN A 170 -2.89 16.20 15.89
C ASN A 170 -2.17 15.02 16.58
N ASP A 171 -2.73 13.81 16.48
CA ASP A 171 -2.18 12.60 17.11
C ASP A 171 -0.84 12.17 16.49
N SER A 172 -0.67 12.38 15.18
CA SER A 172 0.61 12.16 14.48
C SER A 172 1.51 13.39 14.40
N ASP A 173 1.09 14.51 14.99
CA ASP A 173 1.82 15.78 15.00
C ASP A 173 2.26 16.18 13.58
N VAL A 174 1.30 16.25 12.66
CA VAL A 174 1.52 16.62 11.25
C VAL A 174 1.96 18.06 11.16
N SER A 175 3.17 18.28 10.65
CA SER A 175 3.77 19.60 10.49
C SER A 175 3.41 20.29 9.16
N MET A 176 3.01 19.51 8.15
CA MET A 176 2.64 20.01 6.84
C MET A 176 1.67 19.06 6.14
N VAL A 177 0.76 19.61 5.34
CA VAL A 177 -0.12 18.88 4.44
C VAL A 177 0.22 19.16 2.98
N LEU A 178 0.42 18.10 2.21
CA LEU A 178 0.51 18.11 0.76
C LEU A 178 -0.84 17.72 0.13
N SER A 179 -1.30 18.50 -0.84
CA SER A 179 -2.53 18.19 -1.57
C SER A 179 -2.46 18.45 -3.07
N THR A 180 -3.27 17.73 -3.85
CA THR A 180 -3.66 18.17 -5.20
C THR A 180 -4.63 19.37 -5.12
N ASP A 181 -4.74 20.12 -6.22
CA ASP A 181 -5.48 21.38 -6.31
C ASP A 181 -6.98 21.23 -5.98
N ASP A 182 -7.59 20.09 -6.35
CA ASP A 182 -9.01 19.82 -6.17
C ASP A 182 -9.50 19.79 -4.70
N HIS A 183 -8.59 19.81 -3.74
CA HIS A 183 -8.88 19.80 -2.31
C HIS A 183 -8.22 20.96 -1.54
N HIS A 184 -7.69 21.96 -2.24
CA HIS A 184 -6.82 22.97 -1.63
C HIS A 184 -7.53 23.83 -0.58
N GLU A 185 -8.75 24.31 -0.83
CA GLU A 185 -9.45 25.23 0.09
C GLU A 185 -9.72 24.56 1.43
N PHE A 186 -10.34 23.37 1.38
CA PHE A 186 -10.67 22.59 2.56
C PHE A 186 -9.42 22.21 3.36
N LEU A 187 -8.37 21.74 2.70
CA LEU A 187 -7.16 21.28 3.40
C LEU A 187 -6.30 22.41 3.94
N GLN A 188 -6.31 23.58 3.31
CA GLN A 188 -5.68 24.76 3.86
C GLN A 188 -6.39 25.21 5.15
N GLU A 189 -7.73 25.14 5.19
CA GLU A 189 -8.49 25.42 6.40
C GLU A 189 -8.17 24.39 7.51
N VAL A 190 -8.21 23.09 7.20
CA VAL A 190 -7.89 22.02 8.15
C VAL A 190 -6.45 22.11 8.66
N ALA A 191 -5.47 22.39 7.79
CA ALA A 191 -4.08 22.57 8.18
C ALA A 191 -3.89 23.73 9.16
N SER A 192 -4.58 24.86 8.93
CA SER A 192 -4.50 26.02 9.84
C SER A 192 -5.05 25.72 11.24
N LYS A 193 -6.09 24.87 11.36
CA LYS A 193 -6.63 24.39 12.65
C LYS A 193 -5.66 23.51 13.43
N CYS A 194 -4.68 22.91 12.77
CA CYS A 194 -3.63 22.05 13.37
C CYS A 194 -2.25 22.72 13.44
N ALA A 195 -2.15 24.03 13.16
CA ALA A 195 -0.87 24.73 13.03
C ALA A 195 0.11 24.08 12.02
N ALA A 196 -0.42 23.35 11.04
CA ALA A 196 0.35 22.71 9.99
C ALA A 196 0.50 23.66 8.78
N ARG A 197 1.64 23.59 8.09
CA ARG A 197 1.83 24.26 6.79
C ARG A 197 1.00 23.54 5.72
N PHE A 198 0.71 24.23 4.62
CA PHE A 198 0.03 23.65 3.46
C PHE A 198 0.84 23.92 2.18
N SER A 199 0.96 22.92 1.31
CA SER A 199 1.54 23.07 -0.02
C SER A 199 0.82 22.21 -1.05
N LEU A 200 0.75 22.72 -2.28
CA LEU A 200 0.28 21.92 -3.41
C LEU A 200 1.35 20.92 -3.85
N ILE A 201 0.91 19.74 -4.28
CA ILE A 201 1.73 18.78 -5.00
C ILE A 201 1.83 19.27 -6.46
N PRO A 202 3.05 19.54 -6.98
CA PRO A 202 3.23 19.89 -8.38
C PRO A 202 2.71 18.78 -9.30
N THR A 203 2.09 19.17 -10.42
CA THR A 203 1.62 18.23 -11.44
C THR A 203 2.77 17.39 -11.97
N VAL A 204 2.55 16.08 -12.11
CA VAL A 204 3.52 15.21 -12.77
C VAL A 204 3.34 15.36 -14.28
N PRO A 205 4.39 15.65 -15.06
CA PRO A 205 4.26 15.72 -16.51
C PRO A 205 3.93 14.32 -17.06
N SER A 206 2.90 14.20 -17.89
CA SER A 206 2.52 12.95 -18.55
C SER A 206 2.99 12.91 -19.99
N VAL A 207 3.14 11.70 -20.54
CA VAL A 207 3.17 11.51 -21.99
C VAL A 207 1.74 11.23 -22.45
N SER A 208 1.17 12.12 -23.26
CA SER A 208 -0.15 11.86 -23.84
C SER A 208 -0.06 10.65 -24.77
N SER A 209 -0.93 9.67 -24.59
CA SER A 209 -1.02 8.43 -25.38
C SER A 209 -1.38 8.64 -26.86
N GLN A 210 -1.55 9.89 -27.30
CA GLN A 210 -1.80 10.29 -28.68
C GLN A 210 -0.91 11.50 -29.07
N LYS A 211 0.33 11.25 -29.55
CA LYS A 211 0.95 11.95 -30.70
C LYS A 211 2.44 11.58 -30.90
N ASN A 212 2.73 11.22 -32.15
CA ASN A 212 3.93 11.39 -32.98
C ASN A 212 5.33 11.25 -32.35
N ALA A 213 6.08 10.28 -32.89
CA ALA A 213 7.46 9.92 -32.60
C ALA A 213 8.53 10.99 -32.96
N SER A 214 8.26 12.28 -32.75
CA SER A 214 9.18 13.35 -33.14
C SER A 214 9.51 14.39 -32.07
N ASP A 215 8.90 14.33 -30.88
CA ASP A 215 9.35 15.11 -29.71
C ASP A 215 9.56 14.15 -28.54
N HIS A 216 10.68 13.43 -28.56
CA HIS A 216 11.19 12.80 -27.34
C HIS A 216 11.91 13.90 -26.54
N PRO A 217 11.40 14.33 -25.37
CA PRO A 217 12.29 14.93 -24.39
C PRO A 217 13.33 13.84 -24.09
N GLN A 218 14.59 14.14 -24.37
CA GLN A 218 15.70 13.26 -23.99
C GLN A 218 15.49 12.87 -22.52
N PRO A 219 15.50 11.57 -22.17
CA PRO A 219 15.44 11.16 -20.77
C PRO A 219 16.59 11.87 -20.07
N GLY A 220 16.28 12.79 -19.16
CA GLY A 220 17.32 13.35 -18.29
C GLY A 220 17.96 12.17 -17.57
N GLU A 221 19.26 11.97 -17.75
CA GLU A 221 19.98 10.93 -17.02
C GLU A 221 19.73 11.15 -15.53
N ILE A 222 19.09 10.17 -14.90
CA ILE A 222 18.90 10.18 -13.45
C ILE A 222 20.23 9.76 -12.86
N ASP A 223 20.93 10.70 -12.22
CA ASP A 223 22.13 10.38 -11.44
C ASP A 223 21.71 9.62 -10.16
N GLU A 224 21.65 8.29 -10.27
CA GLU A 224 21.31 7.39 -9.16
C GLU A 224 22.23 7.62 -7.96
N HIS A 225 23.51 7.94 -8.21
CA HIS A 225 24.49 8.15 -7.16
C HIS A 225 24.28 9.50 -6.47
N GLY A 226 24.01 10.57 -7.22
CA GLY A 226 23.73 11.91 -6.70
C GLY A 226 22.49 11.98 -5.79
N ILE A 227 21.43 11.21 -6.09
CA ILE A 227 20.18 11.20 -5.30
C ILE A 227 20.41 10.73 -3.86
N PHE A 228 21.28 9.73 -3.66
CA PHE A 228 21.47 9.08 -2.37
C PHE A 228 22.81 9.42 -1.69
N GLN A 229 23.64 10.29 -2.30
CA GLN A 229 24.91 10.76 -1.74
C GLN A 229 24.77 11.96 -0.79
N GLY A 230 23.59 12.58 -0.71
CA GLY A 230 23.30 13.57 0.34
C GLY A 230 23.44 12.93 1.70
N ASN A 231 24.28 13.49 2.59
CA ASN A 231 24.57 13.02 3.95
C ASN A 231 23.35 13.13 4.89
N ILE A 232 22.20 12.57 4.52
CA ILE A 232 21.10 12.37 5.43
C ILE A 232 21.51 11.21 6.34
N LYS A 233 21.76 11.51 7.62
CA LYS A 233 21.92 10.47 8.65
C LYS A 233 20.57 9.78 8.84
N SER A 234 20.27 8.80 8.00
CA SER A 234 19.02 8.07 8.04
C SER A 234 19.27 6.58 8.23
N SER A 235 18.55 6.00 9.17
CA SER A 235 18.51 4.59 9.47
C SER A 235 17.36 3.93 8.74
N SER A 236 17.50 2.66 8.33
CA SER A 236 16.37 1.88 7.85
C SER A 236 15.30 1.65 8.93
N GLU A 237 15.66 1.83 10.20
CA GLU A 237 14.71 1.78 11.34
C GLU A 237 13.93 3.08 11.52
N ASP A 238 14.25 4.14 10.76
CA ASP A 238 13.49 5.39 10.86
C ASP A 238 12.06 5.19 10.35
N PRO A 239 11.06 5.81 10.99
CA PRO A 239 9.69 5.85 10.50
C PRO A 239 9.62 6.39 9.07
N ALA A 240 8.76 5.78 8.26
CA ALA A 240 8.54 6.16 6.86
C ALA A 240 7.06 6.49 6.59
N LEU A 241 6.15 5.80 7.28
CA LEU A 241 4.73 5.86 7.00
C LEU A 241 3.94 5.68 8.29
N ILE A 242 2.90 6.49 8.47
CA ILE A 242 1.90 6.29 9.53
C ILE A 242 0.54 6.05 8.86
N VAL A 243 -0.06 4.89 9.11
CA VAL A 243 -1.39 4.55 8.61
C VAL A 243 -2.35 4.43 9.77
N TYR A 244 -3.46 5.17 9.71
CA TYR A 244 -4.48 5.10 10.76
C TYR A 244 -5.45 3.94 10.54
N THR A 245 -5.82 3.30 11.64
CA THR A 245 -6.83 2.24 11.69
C THR A 245 -7.91 2.61 12.69
N SER A 246 -9.17 2.26 12.40
CA SER A 246 -10.32 2.61 13.23
C SER A 246 -10.24 2.01 14.65
N GLY A 247 -9.43 0.98 14.86
CA GLY A 247 -9.32 0.28 16.15
C GLY A 247 -10.65 -0.36 16.57
N THR A 248 -10.61 -1.24 17.58
CA THR A 248 -11.82 -1.91 18.11
C THR A 248 -12.46 -1.17 19.29
N THR A 249 -11.79 -0.14 19.84
CA THR A 249 -12.15 0.46 21.15
C THR A 249 -11.87 1.97 21.26
N GLY A 250 -12.13 2.78 20.22
CA GLY A 250 -12.07 4.25 20.38
C GLY A 250 -11.72 5.02 19.11
N LYS A 251 -11.01 6.15 19.30
CA LYS A 251 -10.51 6.97 18.19
C LYS A 251 -9.48 6.20 17.36
N PRO A 252 -9.34 6.50 16.05
CA PRO A 252 -8.34 5.88 15.20
C PRO A 252 -6.93 5.98 15.78
N LYS A 253 -6.12 4.94 15.59
CA LYS A 253 -4.72 4.86 16.06
C LYS A 253 -3.76 4.81 14.89
N GLY A 254 -2.65 5.55 15.00
CA GLY A 254 -1.57 5.55 14.01
C GLY A 254 -0.69 4.32 14.16
N VAL A 255 -0.56 3.53 13.09
CA VAL A 255 0.43 2.46 12.99
C VAL A 255 1.65 3.00 12.27
N VAL A 256 2.80 2.92 12.94
CA VAL A 256 4.09 3.37 12.39
C VAL A 256 4.77 2.23 11.64
N HIS A 257 5.15 2.48 10.38
CA HIS A 257 5.97 1.59 9.58
C HIS A 257 7.32 2.24 9.31
N THR A 258 8.40 1.51 9.59
CA THR A 258 9.78 1.92 9.28
C THR A 258 10.13 1.62 7.82
N HIS A 259 11.17 2.26 7.29
CA HIS A 259 11.66 1.94 5.93
C HIS A 259 11.99 0.46 5.77
N ARG A 260 12.62 -0.17 6.77
CA ARG A 260 12.93 -1.60 6.78
C ARG A 260 11.66 -2.45 6.80
N GLY A 261 10.67 -2.10 7.62
CA GLY A 261 9.39 -2.80 7.66
C GLY A 261 8.67 -2.76 6.31
N ILE A 262 8.66 -1.60 5.65
CA ILE A 262 8.08 -1.46 4.31
C ILE A 262 8.82 -2.34 3.31
N THR A 263 10.15 -2.29 3.32
CA THR A 263 11.02 -3.05 2.41
C THR A 263 10.80 -4.55 2.54
N ALA A 264 10.80 -5.06 3.78
CA ALA A 264 10.55 -6.47 4.06
C ALA A 264 9.19 -6.92 3.54
N GLN A 265 8.14 -6.09 3.71
CA GLN A 265 6.82 -6.40 3.19
C GLN A 265 6.80 -6.43 1.67
N VAL A 266 7.29 -5.40 0.96
CA VAL A 266 7.20 -5.38 -0.51
C VAL A 266 8.02 -6.50 -1.17
N GLN A 267 9.18 -6.86 -0.60
CA GLN A 267 9.98 -7.99 -1.04
C GLN A 267 9.22 -9.31 -0.85
N THR A 268 8.68 -9.53 0.35
CA THR A 268 7.87 -10.73 0.65
C THR A 268 6.68 -10.84 -0.28
N LEU A 269 5.97 -9.75 -0.56
CA LEU A 269 4.82 -9.75 -1.47
C LEU A 269 5.21 -10.04 -2.91
N LYS A 270 6.30 -9.41 -3.38
CA LYS A 270 6.86 -9.65 -4.73
C LYS A 270 7.20 -11.12 -4.92
N GLU A 271 7.87 -11.74 -3.95
CA GLU A 271 8.23 -13.16 -3.99
C GLU A 271 7.02 -14.08 -3.88
N ALA A 272 6.18 -13.89 -2.85
CA ALA A 272 5.05 -14.76 -2.55
C ALA A 272 4.00 -14.79 -3.68
N TRP A 273 3.80 -13.67 -4.37
CA TRP A 273 2.79 -13.52 -5.42
C TRP A 273 3.38 -13.42 -6.83
N GLY A 274 4.72 -13.54 -6.94
CA GLY A 274 5.45 -13.53 -8.19
C GLY A 274 5.20 -12.27 -9.01
N TYR A 275 5.28 -11.10 -8.37
CA TYR A 275 5.15 -9.83 -9.07
C TYR A 275 6.38 -9.56 -9.93
N THR A 276 6.16 -9.09 -11.14
CA THR A 276 7.21 -8.81 -12.12
C THR A 276 6.92 -7.52 -12.88
N SER A 277 7.91 -7.02 -13.62
CA SER A 277 7.73 -5.85 -14.49
C SER A 277 6.74 -6.08 -15.64
N ALA A 278 6.41 -7.35 -15.94
CA ALA A 278 5.41 -7.70 -16.95
C ALA A 278 3.96 -7.60 -16.43
N ASP A 279 3.78 -7.36 -15.12
CA ASP A 279 2.45 -7.24 -14.52
C ASP A 279 1.85 -5.85 -14.68
N ARG A 280 0.53 -5.83 -14.87
CA ARG A 280 -0.27 -4.62 -14.93
C ARG A 280 -1.45 -4.75 -13.98
N PHE A 281 -1.50 -3.87 -12.99
CA PHE A 281 -2.50 -3.88 -11.93
C PHE A 281 -3.65 -2.95 -12.29
N LEU A 282 -4.89 -3.39 -12.05
CA LEU A 282 -6.04 -2.48 -12.01
C LEU A 282 -6.36 -2.15 -10.54
N HIS A 283 -6.07 -0.93 -10.12
CA HIS A 283 -6.11 -0.50 -8.72
C HIS A 283 -7.28 0.44 -8.44
N CYS A 284 -8.25 -0.01 -7.65
CA CYS A 284 -9.38 0.80 -7.17
C CYS A 284 -9.55 0.81 -5.64
N LEU A 285 -8.59 0.26 -4.91
CA LEU A 285 -8.56 0.29 -3.45
C LEU A 285 -8.10 1.67 -2.92
N PRO A 286 -8.46 2.06 -1.69
CA PRO A 286 -7.99 3.31 -1.11
C PRO A 286 -6.49 3.27 -0.76
N LEU A 287 -5.80 4.40 -0.92
CA LEU A 287 -4.36 4.55 -0.64
C LEU A 287 -4.04 4.88 0.83
N HIS A 288 -5.05 5.17 1.65
CA HIS A 288 -4.91 5.32 3.11
C HIS A 288 -5.14 4.00 3.87
N HIS A 289 -5.24 2.87 3.16
CA HIS A 289 -5.31 1.54 3.75
C HIS A 289 -4.18 0.66 3.20
N VAL A 290 -3.58 -0.16 4.08
CA VAL A 290 -2.43 -1.01 3.71
C VAL A 290 -2.73 -1.97 2.55
N HIS A 291 -3.98 -2.37 2.33
CA HIS A 291 -4.32 -3.22 1.19
C HIS A 291 -4.05 -2.53 -0.16
N GLY A 292 -4.59 -1.33 -0.37
CA GLY A 292 -4.31 -0.59 -1.61
C GLY A 292 -2.84 -0.17 -1.65
N LEU A 293 -2.38 0.44 -0.56
CA LEU A 293 -1.04 1.02 -0.50
C LEU A 293 0.09 0.00 -0.68
N PHE A 294 0.06 -1.15 0.00
CA PHE A 294 1.15 -2.14 -0.13
C PHE A 294 0.94 -3.10 -1.30
N ASN A 295 -0.23 -3.75 -1.38
CA ASN A 295 -0.40 -4.87 -2.29
C ASN A 295 -0.61 -4.43 -3.74
N ALA A 296 -1.26 -3.28 -3.95
CA ALA A 296 -1.65 -2.80 -5.26
C ALA A 296 -0.83 -1.59 -5.75
N LEU A 297 -0.01 -0.98 -4.89
CA LEU A 297 0.84 0.16 -5.25
C LEU A 297 2.32 -0.08 -4.95
N LEU A 298 2.74 -0.14 -3.68
CA LEU A 298 4.18 -0.19 -3.33
C LEU A 298 4.87 -1.47 -3.81
N ALA A 299 4.27 -2.65 -3.60
CA ALA A 299 4.88 -3.91 -4.04
C ALA A 299 4.93 -4.03 -5.59
N PRO A 300 3.90 -3.63 -6.35
CA PRO A 300 3.98 -3.53 -7.80
C PRO A 300 5.06 -2.56 -8.29
N LEU A 301 5.16 -1.36 -7.72
CA LEU A 301 6.20 -0.39 -8.07
C LEU A 301 7.61 -0.93 -7.77
N TYR A 302 7.77 -1.60 -6.63
CA TYR A 302 9.02 -2.29 -6.27
C TYR A 302 9.36 -3.46 -7.23
N ALA A 303 8.35 -4.06 -7.86
CA ALA A 303 8.54 -5.12 -8.84
C ALA A 303 8.78 -4.60 -10.27
N GLY A 304 8.71 -3.29 -10.51
CA GLY A 304 8.77 -2.69 -11.84
C GLY A 304 7.48 -2.82 -12.65
N SER A 305 6.36 -3.19 -12.02
CA SER A 305 5.06 -3.35 -12.67
C SER A 305 4.43 -2.01 -13.09
N THR A 306 3.36 -2.06 -13.88
CA THR A 306 2.48 -0.90 -14.11
C THR A 306 1.26 -0.95 -13.20
N VAL A 307 0.87 0.18 -12.60
CA VAL A 307 -0.38 0.34 -11.86
C VAL A 307 -1.31 1.28 -12.60
N GLU A 308 -2.45 0.76 -13.05
CA GLU A 308 -3.53 1.54 -13.63
C GLU A 308 -4.57 1.86 -12.55
N PHE A 309 -4.67 3.14 -12.18
CA PHE A 309 -5.64 3.61 -11.23
C PHE A 309 -7.03 3.71 -11.84
N MET A 310 -7.99 3.16 -11.11
CA MET A 310 -9.41 3.43 -11.28
C MET A 310 -9.88 4.19 -10.04
N PRO A 311 -10.07 5.52 -10.11
CA PRO A 311 -10.26 6.38 -8.94
C PRO A 311 -11.39 5.95 -8.00
N LYS A 312 -12.41 5.26 -8.53
CA LYS A 312 -13.50 4.68 -7.76
C LYS A 312 -13.82 3.29 -8.29
N PHE A 313 -14.10 2.35 -7.39
CA PHE A 313 -14.59 1.03 -7.77
C PHE A 313 -15.84 1.13 -8.66
N SER A 314 -15.75 0.57 -9.87
CA SER A 314 -16.85 0.52 -10.84
C SER A 314 -17.00 -0.90 -11.36
N VAL A 315 -18.14 -1.52 -11.08
CA VAL A 315 -18.44 -2.89 -11.55
C VAL A 315 -18.37 -2.97 -13.07
N ARG A 316 -19.10 -2.07 -13.76
CA ARG A 316 -19.06 -1.97 -15.22
C ARG A 316 -17.66 -1.65 -15.73
N GLY A 317 -16.96 -0.70 -15.09
CA GLY A 317 -15.63 -0.28 -15.52
C GLY A 317 -14.59 -1.40 -15.44
N ILE A 318 -14.62 -2.22 -14.39
CA ILE A 318 -13.69 -3.33 -14.21
C ILE A 318 -13.92 -4.41 -15.28
N TRP A 319 -15.17 -4.86 -15.45
CA TRP A 319 -15.50 -5.85 -16.48
C TRP A 319 -15.15 -5.35 -17.88
N GLN A 320 -15.48 -4.09 -18.19
CA GLN A 320 -15.13 -3.47 -19.45
C GLN A 320 -13.61 -3.43 -19.67
N ARG A 321 -12.84 -2.99 -18.67
CA ARG A 321 -11.38 -2.88 -18.80
C ARG A 321 -10.70 -4.24 -18.96
N TRP A 322 -11.23 -5.30 -18.36
CA TRP A 322 -10.78 -6.67 -18.62
C TRP A 322 -11.11 -7.11 -20.04
N CYS A 323 -12.32 -6.85 -20.55
CA CYS A 323 -12.65 -7.13 -21.95
C CYS A 323 -11.73 -6.38 -22.92
N GLU A 324 -11.42 -5.10 -22.67
CA GLU A 324 -10.46 -4.31 -23.46
C GLU A 324 -9.04 -4.90 -23.40
N SER A 325 -8.66 -5.53 -22.29
CA SER A 325 -7.37 -6.22 -22.14
C SER A 325 -7.29 -7.48 -23.00
N TYR A 326 -8.43 -8.14 -23.24
CA TYR A 326 -8.53 -9.44 -23.91
C TYR A 326 -9.73 -9.47 -24.89
N PRO A 327 -9.70 -8.66 -25.97
CA PRO A 327 -10.86 -8.42 -26.83
C PRO A 327 -11.25 -9.66 -27.64
N ILE A 328 -10.27 -10.48 -28.02
CA ILE A 328 -10.48 -11.76 -28.69
C ILE A 328 -9.86 -12.85 -27.81
N LYS A 329 -10.57 -13.97 -27.65
CA LYS A 329 -10.11 -15.10 -26.84
C LYS A 329 -8.71 -15.56 -27.29
N GLY A 330 -7.75 -15.56 -26.36
CA GLY A 330 -6.35 -15.94 -26.63
C GLY A 330 -5.47 -14.83 -27.18
N THR A 331 -6.03 -13.64 -27.44
CA THR A 331 -5.24 -12.43 -27.74
C THR A 331 -5.12 -11.56 -26.48
N ARG A 332 -4.01 -10.83 -26.38
CA ARG A 332 -3.71 -9.95 -25.24
C ARG A 332 -3.30 -8.59 -25.80
N ALA A 333 -3.97 -7.53 -25.35
CA ALA A 333 -3.54 -6.16 -25.63
C ALA A 333 -2.19 -5.87 -24.94
N ASP A 334 -1.38 -4.98 -25.49
CA ASP A 334 -0.06 -4.65 -24.93
C ASP A 334 -0.16 -4.10 -23.50
N ASP A 335 -1.23 -3.37 -23.19
CA ASP A 335 -1.54 -2.82 -21.89
C ASP A 335 -2.54 -3.66 -21.06
N ALA A 336 -2.72 -4.93 -21.41
CA ALA A 336 -3.67 -5.82 -20.75
C ALA A 336 -3.41 -5.97 -19.24
N ILE A 337 -4.46 -5.81 -18.44
CA ILE A 337 -4.44 -6.04 -16.99
C ILE A 337 -4.16 -7.51 -16.71
N THR A 338 -3.20 -7.79 -15.82
CA THR A 338 -2.83 -9.16 -15.42
C THR A 338 -3.15 -9.47 -13.97
N VAL A 339 -3.23 -8.44 -13.12
CA VAL A 339 -3.44 -8.61 -11.69
C VAL A 339 -4.58 -7.73 -11.19
N PHE A 340 -5.45 -8.32 -10.36
CA PHE A 340 -6.48 -7.60 -9.63
C PHE A 340 -6.51 -8.05 -8.17
N THR A 341 -6.65 -7.09 -7.26
CA THR A 341 -6.85 -7.37 -5.84
C THR A 341 -8.01 -6.57 -5.31
N GLY A 342 -8.87 -7.23 -4.54
CA GLY A 342 -10.11 -6.65 -4.04
C GLY A 342 -10.49 -7.20 -2.68
N VAL A 343 -11.58 -6.68 -2.12
CA VAL A 343 -12.18 -7.17 -0.88
C VAL A 343 -13.43 -7.99 -1.18
N PRO A 344 -13.93 -8.84 -0.27
CA PRO A 344 -15.08 -9.71 -0.54
C PRO A 344 -16.31 -8.98 -1.10
N THR A 345 -16.63 -7.78 -0.58
CA THR A 345 -17.77 -6.97 -1.05
C THR A 345 -17.63 -6.51 -2.50
N MET A 346 -16.40 -6.29 -2.99
CA MET A 346 -16.16 -5.97 -4.40
C MET A 346 -16.46 -7.17 -5.29
N TYR A 347 -16.01 -8.36 -4.91
CA TYR A 347 -16.29 -9.60 -5.65
C TYR A 347 -17.79 -9.92 -5.66
N THR A 348 -18.49 -9.75 -4.54
CA THR A 348 -19.96 -9.87 -4.51
C THR A 348 -20.64 -8.93 -5.50
N ARG A 349 -20.22 -7.67 -5.57
CA ARG A 349 -20.78 -6.70 -6.54
C ARG A 349 -20.40 -7.01 -7.98
N LEU A 350 -19.19 -7.51 -8.23
CA LEU A 350 -18.76 -7.93 -9.57
C LEU A 350 -19.59 -9.12 -10.07
N ILE A 351 -19.87 -10.09 -9.20
CA ILE A 351 -20.76 -11.24 -9.48
C ILE A 351 -22.16 -10.75 -9.82
N GLN A 352 -22.77 -9.91 -8.96
CA GLN A 352 -24.12 -9.37 -9.19
C GLN A 352 -24.19 -8.59 -10.51
N GLY A 353 -23.17 -7.77 -10.78
CA GLY A 353 -23.10 -7.04 -12.04
C GLY A 353 -22.94 -7.94 -13.25
N TYR A 354 -22.17 -9.03 -13.14
CA TYR A 354 -22.04 -10.04 -14.17
C TYR A 354 -23.38 -10.71 -14.46
N GLU A 355 -24.11 -11.15 -13.44
CA GLU A 355 -25.42 -11.81 -13.58
C GLU A 355 -26.48 -10.93 -14.24
N ALA A 356 -26.36 -9.60 -14.10
CA ALA A 356 -27.25 -8.63 -14.71
C ALA A 356 -26.87 -8.24 -16.16
N MET A 357 -25.75 -8.71 -16.70
CA MET A 357 -25.32 -8.43 -18.08
C MET A 357 -26.06 -9.28 -19.11
N ASP A 358 -26.13 -8.79 -20.34
CA ASP A 358 -26.58 -9.58 -21.49
C ASP A 358 -25.67 -10.81 -21.70
N PRO A 359 -26.20 -11.95 -22.17
CA PRO A 359 -25.44 -13.21 -22.27
C PRO A 359 -24.15 -13.13 -23.10
N GLU A 360 -24.13 -12.32 -24.15
CA GLU A 360 -22.93 -12.12 -24.98
C GLU A 360 -21.83 -11.37 -24.20
N VAL A 361 -22.21 -10.32 -23.47
CA VAL A 361 -21.30 -9.54 -22.62
C VAL A 361 -20.80 -10.38 -21.45
N GLN A 362 -21.64 -11.24 -20.87
CA GLN A 362 -21.24 -12.20 -19.85
C GLN A 362 -20.13 -13.13 -20.36
N ALA A 363 -20.34 -13.78 -21.51
CA ALA A 363 -19.38 -14.71 -22.07
C ALA A 363 -18.01 -14.04 -22.35
N ALA A 364 -18.02 -12.83 -22.93
CA ALA A 364 -16.81 -12.05 -23.16
C ALA A 364 -16.11 -11.67 -21.83
N SER A 365 -16.88 -11.18 -20.85
CA SER A 365 -16.38 -10.78 -19.53
C SER A 365 -15.73 -11.92 -18.76
N ALA A 366 -16.39 -13.08 -18.71
CA ALA A 366 -15.85 -14.28 -18.08
C ALA A 366 -14.58 -14.78 -18.79
N SER A 367 -14.57 -14.75 -20.13
CA SER A 367 -13.41 -15.15 -20.95
C SER A 367 -12.21 -14.24 -20.70
N ALA A 368 -12.43 -12.92 -20.61
CA ALA A 368 -11.38 -11.94 -20.35
C ALA A 368 -10.85 -12.04 -18.92
N ALA A 369 -11.75 -12.14 -17.93
CA ALA A 369 -11.38 -12.33 -16.53
C ALA A 369 -10.49 -13.56 -16.32
N ARG A 370 -10.77 -14.66 -17.03
CA ARG A 370 -9.96 -15.91 -17.01
C ARG A 370 -8.51 -15.73 -17.45
N GLN A 371 -8.21 -14.69 -18.23
CA GLN A 371 -6.86 -14.46 -18.75
C GLN A 371 -5.95 -13.74 -17.74
N LEU A 372 -6.50 -13.16 -16.66
CA LEU A 372 -5.67 -12.54 -15.64
C LEU A 372 -4.78 -13.60 -15.01
N ARG A 373 -3.54 -13.24 -14.72
CA ARG A 373 -2.60 -14.15 -14.07
C ARG A 373 -2.98 -14.39 -12.60
N LEU A 374 -3.50 -13.36 -11.94
CA LEU A 374 -3.72 -13.38 -10.51
C LEU A 374 -4.91 -12.50 -10.09
N MET A 375 -5.83 -13.09 -9.34
CA MET A 375 -6.87 -12.39 -8.60
C MET A 375 -6.76 -12.71 -7.11
N MET A 376 -6.75 -11.67 -6.28
CA MET A 376 -6.55 -11.78 -4.84
C MET A 376 -7.73 -11.19 -4.06
N CYS A 377 -8.00 -11.76 -2.89
CA CYS A 377 -9.03 -11.29 -1.98
C CYS A 377 -8.49 -11.20 -0.55
N GLY A 378 -8.85 -10.13 0.17
CA GLY A 378 -8.47 -10.00 1.58
C GLY A 378 -9.15 -8.82 2.27
N SER A 379 -8.60 -8.43 3.43
CA SER A 379 -9.12 -7.40 4.36
C SER A 379 -10.37 -7.80 5.16
N SER A 380 -11.08 -8.86 4.79
CA SER A 380 -12.10 -9.50 5.62
C SER A 380 -12.28 -10.96 5.20
N ALA A 381 -13.02 -11.74 6.00
CA ALA A 381 -13.32 -13.13 5.66
C ALA A 381 -14.05 -13.22 4.31
N LEU A 382 -13.54 -14.05 3.40
CA LEU A 382 -14.17 -14.31 2.11
C LEU A 382 -15.23 -15.41 2.28
N PRO A 383 -16.52 -15.13 2.04
CA PRO A 383 -17.54 -16.18 2.12
C PRO A 383 -17.28 -17.25 1.05
N GLN A 384 -17.31 -18.52 1.46
CA GLN A 384 -17.13 -19.66 0.55
C GLN A 384 -18.05 -19.63 -0.69
N PRO A 385 -19.35 -19.25 -0.58
CA PRO A 385 -20.21 -19.13 -1.76
C PRO A 385 -19.70 -18.10 -2.78
N VAL A 386 -19.16 -16.97 -2.31
CA VAL A 386 -18.59 -15.92 -3.18
C VAL A 386 -17.37 -16.45 -3.92
N MET A 387 -16.48 -17.19 -3.22
CA MET A 387 -15.31 -17.81 -3.86
C MET A 387 -15.71 -18.82 -4.93
N GLN A 388 -16.63 -19.73 -4.62
CA GLN A 388 -17.08 -20.79 -5.53
C GLN A 388 -17.78 -20.23 -6.77
N GLN A 389 -18.62 -19.22 -6.58
CA GLN A 389 -19.31 -18.55 -7.68
C GLN A 389 -18.32 -17.78 -8.55
N TRP A 390 -17.34 -17.08 -7.95
CA TRP A 390 -16.28 -16.41 -8.71
C TRP A 390 -15.44 -17.40 -9.54
N GLU A 391 -15.07 -18.53 -8.95
CA GLU A 391 -14.31 -19.59 -9.62
C GLU A 391 -15.14 -20.21 -10.77
N THR A 392 -16.44 -20.38 -10.59
CA THR A 392 -17.35 -20.87 -11.63
C THR A 392 -17.43 -19.90 -12.81
N ILE A 393 -17.55 -18.59 -12.54
CA ILE A 393 -17.66 -17.56 -13.58
C ILE A 393 -16.34 -17.41 -14.33
N THR A 394 -15.24 -17.22 -13.61
CA THR A 394 -13.97 -16.75 -14.20
C THR A 394 -12.98 -17.89 -14.43
N GLY A 395 -13.12 -19.01 -13.73
CA GLY A 395 -12.07 -20.04 -13.63
C GLY A 395 -10.96 -19.69 -12.63
N HIS A 396 -11.02 -18.52 -11.97
CA HIS A 396 -10.06 -18.14 -10.95
C HIS A 396 -10.55 -18.54 -9.56
N ARG A 397 -9.80 -19.41 -8.90
CA ARG A 397 -9.87 -19.52 -7.45
C ARG A 397 -9.13 -18.35 -6.82
N LEU A 398 -9.81 -17.47 -6.09
CA LEU A 398 -9.18 -16.29 -5.50
C LEU A 398 -8.02 -16.66 -4.55
N LEU A 399 -6.91 -15.93 -4.64
CA LEU A 399 -5.84 -16.05 -3.66
C LEU A 399 -6.23 -15.26 -2.40
N GLU A 400 -6.54 -16.00 -1.34
CA GLU A 400 -6.81 -15.41 -0.03
C GLU A 400 -5.53 -15.09 0.72
N ARG A 401 -5.58 -13.99 1.46
CA ARG A 401 -4.49 -13.51 2.30
C ARG A 401 -5.05 -12.81 3.53
N TYR A 402 -4.31 -12.87 4.62
CA TYR A 402 -4.65 -12.19 5.86
C TYR A 402 -3.54 -11.23 6.28
N GLY A 403 -4.00 -10.10 6.79
CA GLY A 403 -3.22 -8.92 7.04
C GLY A 403 -3.93 -7.98 7.97
N MET A 404 -3.18 -7.20 8.73
CA MET A 404 -3.66 -6.09 9.54
C MET A 404 -2.81 -4.86 9.28
N THR A 405 -3.25 -3.68 9.69
CA THR A 405 -2.48 -2.44 9.48
C THR A 405 -1.09 -2.58 10.12
N GLU A 406 -0.99 -3.18 11.30
CA GLU A 406 0.21 -3.33 12.13
C GLU A 406 1.35 -4.10 11.46
N PHE A 407 1.05 -5.12 10.66
CA PHE A 407 2.06 -5.98 10.03
C PHE A 407 1.83 -6.17 8.53
N VAL A 408 0.93 -5.40 7.92
CA VAL A 408 0.58 -5.49 6.51
C VAL A 408 0.06 -6.89 6.15
N MET A 409 0.88 -7.80 5.61
CA MET A 409 0.49 -9.16 5.26
C MET A 409 1.32 -10.16 6.05
N ALA A 410 0.64 -11.04 6.80
CA ALA A 410 1.30 -12.09 7.57
C ALA A 410 1.28 -13.43 6.84
N ILE A 411 0.17 -13.76 6.18
CA ILE A 411 -0.10 -15.10 5.66
C ILE A 411 -0.95 -15.04 4.40
N SER A 412 -0.72 -15.99 3.51
CA SER A 412 -1.38 -16.05 2.21
C SER A 412 -1.43 -17.49 1.70
N ASN A 413 -2.48 -17.82 0.95
CA ASN A 413 -2.47 -19.01 0.11
C ASN A 413 -1.33 -18.93 -0.92
N PRO A 414 -0.73 -20.05 -1.33
CA PRO A 414 0.37 -20.03 -2.28
C PRO A 414 -0.09 -19.57 -3.66
N LEU A 415 0.80 -18.91 -4.41
CA LEU A 415 0.53 -18.51 -5.80
C LEU A 415 0.23 -19.72 -6.68
N ARG A 416 1.03 -20.79 -6.54
CA ARG A 416 0.93 -22.05 -7.28
C ARG A 416 0.51 -23.18 -6.34
N GLY A 417 -0.25 -24.14 -6.85
CA GLY A 417 -0.73 -25.29 -6.08
C GLY A 417 -2.11 -25.08 -5.45
N MET A 418 -2.47 -25.95 -4.51
CA MET A 418 -3.80 -25.93 -3.90
C MET A 418 -3.98 -24.73 -2.97
N ARG A 419 -5.06 -23.98 -3.18
CA ARG A 419 -5.51 -22.89 -2.30
C ARG A 419 -6.57 -23.44 -1.35
N LYS A 420 -6.39 -23.29 -0.05
CA LYS A 420 -7.35 -23.74 0.96
C LYS A 420 -8.29 -22.61 1.31
N ALA A 421 -9.58 -22.91 1.43
CA ALA A 421 -10.55 -21.95 1.94
C ALA A 421 -10.30 -21.72 3.44
N TRP A 422 -10.43 -20.48 3.89
CA TRP A 422 -10.24 -20.13 5.29
C TRP A 422 -11.56 -20.35 6.03
N HIS A 423 -11.72 -21.51 6.65
CA HIS A 423 -12.77 -21.73 7.64
C HIS A 423 -12.34 -21.01 8.93
N GLY A 424 -13.17 -20.08 9.43
CA GLY A 424 -12.78 -19.08 10.43
C GLY A 424 -11.86 -19.59 11.54
N TRP A 425 -10.78 -18.84 11.83
CA TRP A 425 -9.79 -18.99 12.91
C TRP A 425 -9.17 -20.37 13.21
N GLU A 426 -9.60 -21.47 12.59
CA GLU A 426 -8.94 -22.77 12.68
C GLU A 426 -7.79 -22.85 11.65
N THR A 427 -6.82 -21.95 11.80
CA THR A 427 -5.56 -22.01 11.04
C THR A 427 -4.66 -23.12 11.60
N THR A 428 -4.67 -24.29 10.97
CA THR A 428 -3.47 -25.13 10.93
C THR A 428 -2.51 -24.50 9.91
N TYR A 429 -1.62 -23.64 10.40
CA TYR A 429 -0.66 -22.91 9.58
C TYR A 429 0.32 -23.87 8.87
N TRP A 430 0.52 -23.64 7.57
CA TRP A 430 1.76 -23.99 6.88
C TRP A 430 2.51 -22.68 6.65
N CYS A 431 3.63 -22.48 7.37
CA CYS A 431 4.63 -21.51 6.95
C CYS A 431 5.19 -21.98 5.60
N ALA A 432 5.30 -21.06 4.64
CA ALA A 432 5.91 -21.33 3.35
C ALA A 432 7.33 -21.90 3.55
N GLY A 433 7.58 -23.11 3.03
CA GLY A 433 8.91 -23.71 3.02
C GLY A 433 8.97 -25.20 3.35
N GLN A 434 8.13 -26.04 2.73
CA GLN A 434 8.48 -27.45 2.50
C GLN A 434 7.94 -27.88 1.13
N ASP A 435 8.87 -28.14 0.21
CA ASP A 435 8.63 -28.95 -0.97
C ASP A 435 8.23 -30.34 -0.50
N SER A 436 6.99 -30.74 -0.79
CA SER A 436 6.58 -32.13 -0.70
C SER A 436 7.05 -32.86 -1.96
N THR A 437 8.31 -33.30 -1.96
CA THR A 437 8.70 -34.49 -2.73
C THR A 437 8.19 -35.71 -1.98
N GLY A 438 7.58 -36.63 -2.73
CA GLY A 438 6.72 -37.70 -2.22
C GLY A 438 7.37 -38.78 -1.36
N GLY A 439 6.47 -39.56 -0.78
CA GLY A 439 6.65 -40.83 -0.07
C GLY A 439 5.27 -41.43 0.16
#